data_AF-X1LDA8-F1
#
_entry.id   AF-X1LDA8-F1
#
_cell.length_a   1.000
_cell.length_b   1.000
_cell.length_c   1.000
_cell.angle_alpha   90.00
_cell.angle_beta   90.00
_cell.angle_gamma   90.00
#
_symmetry.space_group_name_H-M   'P 1'
#
loop_
_entity.id
_entity.type
_entity.pdbx_description
1 polymer ?
#
loop_
_entity_poly.entity_id
_entity_poly.type
_entity_poly.pdbx_seq_one_letter_code
_entity_poly.pdbx_strand_id
1 'polypeptide(L)'
;MLNPVNSKESLENLAKSLVGKARNNTQWRQRNTVNLIPSEQTMSPLVRLLTIADPSGRYAEHRKVKALGDTEVYYYQGTEFIAEVEAELVKGMKEFLGCSEVETRLISGQMANITVFSGVLNYLNRVDRKVEPR
;
A
#
# COMPACT_ATOMS: atom_id res chain seq x y z
N MET A 1 -1.76 -17.52 45.30
CA MET A 1 -1.35 -18.57 44.34
C MET A 1 -1.66 -18.07 42.95
N LEU A 2 -0.63 -17.66 42.20
CA LEU A 2 -0.77 -17.33 40.78
C LEU A 2 -0.79 -18.65 40.01
N ASN A 3 -1.91 -18.96 39.35
CA ASN A 3 -1.98 -20.12 38.46
C ASN A 3 -1.03 -19.89 37.28
N PRO A 4 -0.07 -20.78 37.01
CA PRO A 4 0.76 -20.68 35.83
C PRO A 4 -0.14 -20.90 34.61
N VAL A 5 -0.14 -19.93 33.70
CA VAL A 5 -0.84 -19.99 32.41
C VAL A 5 -0.34 -21.23 31.66
N ASN A 6 -1.18 -22.25 31.63
CA ASN A 6 -0.99 -23.43 30.82
C ASN A 6 -1.51 -23.12 29.41
N SER A 7 -0.60 -22.93 28.45
CA SER A 7 -0.74 -23.50 27.10
C SER A 7 0.40 -23.04 26.19
N LYS A 8 1.29 -23.97 25.82
CA LYS A 8 1.88 -23.95 24.48
C LYS A 8 0.75 -24.24 23.49
N GLU A 9 -0.07 -23.24 23.18
CA GLU A 9 -1.01 -23.38 22.06
C GLU A 9 -0.17 -23.59 20.79
N SER A 10 -0.42 -24.69 20.07
CA SER A 10 0.32 -24.95 18.83
C SER A 10 -0.01 -23.85 17.81
N LEU A 11 0.97 -23.47 16.99
CA LEU A 11 0.74 -22.50 15.90
C LEU A 11 -0.43 -22.91 15.00
N GLU A 12 -0.63 -24.22 14.82
CA GLU A 12 -1.77 -24.77 14.09
C GLU A 12 -3.10 -24.42 14.75
N ASN A 13 -3.22 -24.60 16.07
CA ASN A 13 -4.45 -24.28 16.80
C ASN A 13 -4.74 -22.78 16.77
N LEU A 14 -3.70 -21.95 16.94
CA LEU A 14 -3.81 -20.50 16.82
C LEU A 14 -4.27 -20.10 15.41
N ALA A 15 -3.67 -20.65 14.36
CA ALA A 15 -4.05 -20.37 12.98
C ALA A 15 -5.51 -20.74 12.69
N LYS A 16 -5.96 -21.93 13.10
CA LYS A 16 -7.36 -22.37 12.96
C LYS A 16 -8.32 -21.42 13.70
N SER A 17 -7.96 -21.04 14.93
CA SER A 17 -8.73 -20.10 15.74
C SER A 17 -8.86 -18.73 15.07
N LEU A 18 -7.75 -18.18 14.55
CA LEU A 18 -7.72 -16.90 13.84
C LEU A 18 -8.56 -16.93 12.56
N VAL A 19 -8.43 -17.98 11.75
CA VAL A 19 -9.24 -18.15 10.53
C VAL A 19 -10.73 -18.23 10.87
N GLY A 20 -11.10 -18.99 11.91
CA GLY A 20 -12.48 -19.07 12.39
C GLY A 20 -13.05 -17.70 12.80
N LYS A 21 -12.29 -16.94 13.59
CA LYS A 21 -12.67 -15.58 14.01
C LYS A 21 -12.80 -14.62 12.82
N ALA A 22 -11.84 -14.62 11.91
CA ALA A 22 -11.85 -13.77 10.72
C ALA A 22 -13.05 -14.07 9.81
N ARG A 23 -13.36 -15.37 9.59
CA ARG A 23 -14.54 -15.81 8.84
C ARG A 23 -15.83 -15.31 9.48
N ASN A 24 -16.00 -15.52 10.79
CA ASN A 24 -17.21 -15.13 11.51
C ASN A 24 -17.41 -13.60 11.50
N ASN A 25 -16.33 -12.83 11.71
CA ASN A 25 -16.36 -11.37 11.61
C ASN A 25 -16.74 -10.90 10.20
N THR A 26 -16.17 -11.53 9.17
CA THR A 26 -16.51 -11.22 7.78
C THR A 26 -17.99 -11.47 7.52
N GLN A 27 -18.54 -12.61 7.95
CA GLN A 27 -19.96 -12.91 7.80
C GLN A 27 -20.85 -11.90 8.55
N TRP A 28 -20.47 -11.52 9.77
CA TRP A 28 -21.18 -10.51 10.56
C TRP A 28 -21.22 -9.16 9.81
N ARG A 29 -20.05 -8.63 9.46
CA ARG A 29 -19.86 -7.34 8.77
C ARG A 29 -20.55 -7.27 7.41
N GLN A 30 -20.65 -8.39 6.70
CA GLN A 30 -21.20 -8.44 5.34
C GLN A 30 -22.69 -8.74 5.28
N ARG A 31 -23.29 -9.34 6.33
CA ARG A 31 -24.68 -9.84 6.25
C ARG A 31 -25.57 -9.52 7.45
N ASN A 32 -25.01 -9.16 8.59
CA ASN A 32 -25.76 -9.13 9.86
C ASN A 32 -25.67 -7.77 10.58
N THR A 33 -25.03 -6.77 9.97
CA THR A 33 -24.86 -5.44 10.56
C THR A 33 -24.94 -4.36 9.50
N VAL A 34 -25.30 -3.15 9.93
CA VAL A 34 -25.14 -1.92 9.15
C VAL A 34 -23.81 -1.29 9.53
N ASN A 35 -22.91 -1.11 8.57
CA ASN A 35 -21.60 -0.50 8.81
C ASN A 35 -21.73 1.03 8.72
N LEU A 36 -21.53 1.74 9.84
CA LEU A 36 -21.81 3.18 9.95
C LEU A 36 -20.56 4.07 9.96
N ILE A 37 -19.36 3.49 9.95
CA ILE A 37 -18.13 4.27 9.92
C ILE A 37 -17.92 4.78 8.48
N PRO A 38 -17.89 6.10 8.24
CA PRO A 38 -17.96 6.67 6.89
C PRO A 38 -16.72 6.40 6.03
N SER A 39 -15.57 6.19 6.66
CA SER A 39 -14.30 5.88 5.98
C SER A 39 -14.10 4.38 5.73
N GLU A 40 -14.97 3.52 6.25
CA GLU A 40 -14.89 2.08 6.04
C GLU A 40 -15.63 1.67 4.77
N GLN A 41 -15.07 0.71 4.05
CA GLN A 41 -15.67 0.17 2.83
C GLN A 41 -15.37 -1.32 2.66
N THR A 42 -16.12 -1.98 1.78
CA THR A 42 -15.88 -3.37 1.39
C THR A 42 -15.34 -3.41 -0.03
N MET A 43 -14.13 -3.95 -0.21
CA MET A 43 -13.54 -4.14 -1.53
C MET A 43 -14.39 -5.07 -2.42
N SER A 44 -14.22 -5.06 -3.74
CA SER A 44 -14.82 -6.09 -4.60
C SER A 44 -14.13 -7.45 -4.41
N PRO A 45 -14.79 -8.58 -4.72
CA PRO A 45 -14.16 -9.90 -4.65
C PRO A 45 -12.87 -10.03 -5.47
N LEU A 46 -12.84 -9.42 -6.66
CA LEU A 46 -11.67 -9.43 -7.54
C LEU A 46 -10.49 -8.67 -6.93
N VAL A 47 -10.73 -7.48 -6.39
CA VAL A 47 -9.68 -6.69 -5.72
C VAL A 47 -9.11 -7.45 -4.53
N ARG A 48 -9.97 -8.09 -3.71
CA ARG A 48 -9.51 -8.95 -2.60
C ARG A 48 -8.60 -10.07 -3.09
N LEU A 49 -8.97 -10.77 -4.16
CA LEU A 49 -8.16 -11.85 -4.70
C LEU A 49 -6.77 -11.35 -5.16
N LEU A 50 -6.74 -10.22 -5.87
CA LEU A 50 -5.50 -9.66 -6.40
C LEU A 50 -4.55 -9.16 -5.30
N THR A 51 -5.08 -8.71 -4.15
CA THR A 51 -4.22 -8.24 -3.03
C THR A 51 -3.33 -9.31 -2.40
N ILE A 52 -3.62 -10.60 -2.64
CA ILE A 52 -2.85 -11.74 -2.13
C ILE A 52 -2.18 -12.55 -3.25
N ALA A 53 -2.21 -12.04 -4.48
CA ALA A 53 -1.57 -12.69 -5.62
C ALA A 53 -0.05 -12.50 -5.58
N ASP A 54 0.69 -13.24 -6.42
CA ASP A 54 2.16 -13.28 -6.45
C ASP A 54 2.86 -11.90 -6.38
N PRO A 55 2.37 -10.81 -7.04
CA PRO A 55 3.01 -9.49 -6.94
C PRO A 55 3.17 -8.96 -5.51
N SER A 56 2.31 -9.35 -4.56
CA SER A 56 2.42 -8.89 -3.17
C SER A 56 3.70 -9.37 -2.47
N GLY A 57 4.36 -10.40 -3.02
CA GLY A 57 5.61 -10.96 -2.50
C GLY A 57 6.86 -10.55 -3.28
N ARG A 58 6.77 -9.59 -4.21
CA ARG A 58 7.88 -9.20 -5.10
C ARG A 58 8.45 -7.83 -4.74
N TYR A 59 9.76 -7.67 -4.94
CA TYR A 59 10.46 -6.40 -4.78
C TYR A 59 10.66 -5.72 -6.13
N ALA A 60 9.95 -4.62 -6.36
CA ALA A 60 10.03 -3.80 -7.57
C ALA A 60 10.51 -2.38 -7.25
N GLU A 61 11.68 -2.28 -6.60
CA GLU A 61 12.26 -1.00 -6.21
C GLU A 61 12.74 -0.21 -7.43
N HIS A 62 12.44 1.09 -7.45
CA HIS A 62 12.92 2.01 -8.48
C HIS A 62 14.25 2.64 -8.05
N ARG A 63 15.17 2.80 -9.00
CA ARG A 63 16.42 3.51 -8.82
C ARG A 63 16.56 4.59 -9.88
N LYS A 64 17.01 5.77 -9.46
CA LYS A 64 17.39 6.85 -10.37
C LYS A 64 18.79 6.59 -10.93
N VAL A 65 18.90 6.59 -12.25
CA VAL A 65 20.18 6.46 -12.94
C VAL A 65 20.62 7.83 -13.44
N LYS A 66 21.57 8.46 -12.72
CA LYS A 66 22.10 9.79 -13.05
C LYS A 66 22.64 9.90 -14.48
N ALA A 67 23.22 8.81 -15.00
CA ALA A 67 23.75 8.76 -16.37
C ALA A 67 22.67 8.83 -17.47
N LEU A 68 21.39 8.64 -17.11
CA LEU A 68 20.24 8.69 -18.00
C LEU A 68 19.30 9.86 -17.62
N GLY A 69 19.87 10.99 -17.19
CA GLY A 69 19.07 12.18 -16.85
C GLY A 69 18.07 11.96 -15.72
N ASP A 70 18.44 11.15 -14.72
CA ASP A 70 17.59 10.74 -13.59
C ASP A 70 16.34 9.93 -13.98
N THR A 71 16.38 9.23 -15.12
CA THR A 71 15.34 8.25 -15.47
C THR A 71 15.21 7.20 -14.36
N GLU A 72 13.96 6.91 -13.97
CA GLU A 72 13.65 5.84 -13.03
C GLU A 72 13.62 4.49 -13.75
N VAL A 73 14.42 3.54 -13.26
CA VAL A 73 14.43 2.16 -13.74
C VAL A 73 14.27 1.22 -12.56
N TYR A 74 13.76 0.00 -12.79
CA TYR A 74 13.74 -1.02 -11.74
C TYR A 74 15.16 -1.44 -11.38
N TYR A 75 15.42 -1.54 -10.07
CA TYR A 75 16.69 -1.99 -9.53
C TYR A 75 16.87 -3.51 -9.71
N TYR A 76 15.79 -4.27 -9.59
CA TYR A 76 15.77 -5.72 -9.75
C TYR A 76 15.21 -6.13 -11.12
N GLN A 77 15.57 -7.32 -11.56
CA GLN A 77 15.04 -7.96 -12.77
C GLN A 77 13.75 -8.73 -12.47
N GLY A 78 13.02 -9.11 -13.53
CA GLY A 78 11.78 -9.89 -13.41
C GLY A 78 10.57 -9.05 -12.98
N THR A 79 10.60 -7.74 -13.24
CA THR A 79 9.54 -6.78 -12.86
C THR A 79 8.61 -6.42 -14.02
N GLU A 80 8.71 -7.08 -15.18
CA GLU A 80 7.96 -6.74 -16.41
C GLU A 80 6.45 -6.65 -16.17
N PHE A 81 5.85 -7.68 -15.57
CA PHE A 81 4.44 -7.67 -15.23
C PHE A 81 4.04 -6.54 -14.27
N ILE A 82 4.89 -6.25 -13.27
CA ILE A 82 4.63 -5.16 -12.31
C ILE A 82 4.70 -3.80 -13.02
N ALA A 83 5.66 -3.63 -13.93
CA ALA A 83 5.82 -2.42 -14.72
C ALA A 83 4.59 -2.15 -15.61
N GLU A 84 4.08 -3.18 -16.27
CA GLU A 84 2.85 -3.08 -17.07
C GLU A 84 1.66 -2.66 -16.21
N VAL A 85 1.49 -3.31 -15.05
CA VAL A 85 0.39 -2.99 -14.12
C VAL A 85 0.52 -1.57 -13.55
N GLU A 86 1.72 -1.13 -13.18
CA GLU A 86 1.97 0.24 -12.70
C GLU A 86 1.65 1.27 -13.79
N ALA A 87 2.03 1.02 -15.04
CA ALA A 87 1.75 1.92 -16.16
C ALA A 87 0.24 2.05 -16.43
N GLU A 88 -0.49 0.93 -16.47
CA GLU A 88 -1.95 0.96 -16.64
C GLU A 88 -2.67 1.61 -15.45
N LEU A 89 -2.18 1.39 -14.22
CA LEU A 89 -2.71 2.05 -13.03
C LEU A 89 -2.52 3.58 -13.10
N VAL A 90 -1.32 4.05 -13.46
CA VAL A 90 -1.03 5.48 -13.63
C VAL A 90 -1.97 6.09 -14.67
N LYS A 91 -2.13 5.44 -15.82
CA LYS A 91 -3.03 5.89 -16.89
C LYS A 91 -4.48 5.97 -16.42
N GLY A 92 -4.99 4.89 -15.82
CA GLY A 92 -6.37 4.83 -15.34
C GLY A 92 -6.66 5.85 -14.22
N MET A 93 -5.70 6.07 -13.33
CA MET A 93 -5.83 7.06 -12.26
C MET A 93 -5.80 8.50 -12.78
N LYS A 94 -4.96 8.81 -13.77
CA LYS A 94 -4.94 10.13 -14.44
C LYS A 94 -6.28 10.43 -15.10
N GLU A 95 -6.85 9.45 -15.80
CA GLU A 95 -8.17 9.56 -16.42
C GLU A 95 -9.27 9.74 -15.38
N PHE A 96 -9.30 8.90 -14.34
CA PHE A 96 -10.32 8.95 -13.28
C PHE A 96 -10.31 10.27 -12.50
N LEU A 97 -9.13 10.81 -12.19
CA LEU A 97 -8.97 12.05 -11.42
C LEU A 97 -9.00 13.31 -12.31
N GLY A 98 -8.84 13.18 -13.62
CA GLY A 98 -8.70 14.31 -14.54
C GLY A 98 -7.41 15.11 -14.31
N CYS A 99 -6.31 14.44 -13.96
CA CYS A 99 -5.03 15.08 -13.64
C CYS A 99 -3.92 14.74 -14.63
N SER A 100 -2.93 15.64 -14.73
CA SER A 100 -1.82 15.47 -15.68
C SER A 100 -0.77 14.49 -15.19
N GLU A 101 -0.65 14.24 -13.88
CA GLU A 101 0.30 13.29 -13.29
C GLU A 101 -0.28 12.66 -12.02
N VAL A 102 0.20 11.45 -11.69
CA VAL A 102 -0.15 10.73 -10.47
C VAL A 102 1.04 9.91 -9.97
N GLU A 103 1.23 9.86 -8.66
CA GLU A 103 2.20 8.99 -7.99
C GLU A 103 1.44 7.86 -7.28
N THR A 104 1.53 6.64 -7.82
CA THR A 104 0.72 5.48 -7.39
C THR A 104 1.43 4.59 -6.37
N ARG A 105 2.72 4.82 -6.08
CA ARG A 105 3.53 3.95 -5.20
C ARG A 105 3.33 4.22 -3.71
N LEU A 106 2.53 5.23 -3.37
CA LEU A 106 2.26 5.64 -1.99
C LEU A 106 1.29 4.65 -1.32
N ILE A 107 1.73 4.03 -0.22
CA ILE A 107 0.97 2.97 0.45
C ILE A 107 -0.12 3.48 1.41
N SER A 108 -0.17 4.78 1.70
CA SER A 108 -1.19 5.39 2.57
C SER A 108 -1.34 6.90 2.36
N GLY A 109 -2.46 7.45 2.80
CA GLY A 109 -2.72 8.90 2.73
C GLY A 109 -1.75 9.75 3.55
N GLN A 110 -1.28 9.25 4.71
CA GLN A 110 -0.28 9.97 5.52
C GLN A 110 1.06 10.08 4.77
N MET A 111 1.47 9.01 4.08
CA MET A 111 2.68 9.03 3.26
C MET A 111 2.51 9.93 2.03
N ALA A 112 1.32 9.94 1.42
CA ALA A 112 1.04 10.86 0.32
C ALA A 112 1.22 12.32 0.75
N ASN A 113 0.69 12.70 1.92
CA ASN A 113 0.87 14.04 2.47
C ASN A 113 2.35 14.38 2.69
N ILE A 114 3.10 13.49 3.35
CA ILE A 114 4.53 13.71 3.61
C ILE A 114 5.30 13.87 2.30
N THR A 115 5.03 13.03 1.30
CA THR A 115 5.69 13.09 -0.01
C THR A 115 5.45 14.44 -0.69
N VAL A 116 4.20 14.91 -0.72
CA VAL A 116 3.86 16.22 -1.33
C VAL A 116 4.54 17.35 -0.57
N PHE A 117 4.39 17.41 0.76
CA PHE A 117 5.00 18.48 1.57
C PHE A 117 6.53 18.49 1.47
N SER A 118 7.17 17.32 1.52
CA SER A 118 8.63 17.21 1.38
C SER A 118 9.09 17.66 -0.02
N GLY A 119 8.34 17.30 -1.07
CA GLY A 119 8.63 17.71 -2.43
C GLY A 119 8.53 19.23 -2.63
N VAL A 120 7.43 19.82 -2.16
CA VAL A 120 7.23 21.29 -2.21
C VAL A 120 8.32 22.02 -1.42
N LEU A 121 8.60 21.57 -0.20
CA LEU A 121 9.64 22.15 0.64
C LEU A 121 11.02 22.05 -0.02
N ASN A 122 11.36 20.90 -0.60
CA ASN A 122 12.61 20.70 -1.33
C ASN A 122 12.72 21.67 -2.52
N TYR A 123 11.62 21.86 -3.25
CA TYR A 123 11.57 22.79 -4.38
C TYR A 123 11.73 24.25 -3.93
N LEU A 124 11.06 24.68 -2.86
CA LEU A 124 11.18 26.04 -2.34
C LEU A 124 12.61 26.33 -1.87
N ASN A 125 13.25 25.36 -1.20
CA ASN A 125 14.62 25.47 -0.69
C ASN A 125 15.69 25.03 -1.72
N ARG A 126 15.35 24.95 -3.01
CA ARG A 126 16.28 24.41 -4.04
C ARG A 126 17.57 25.23 -4.21
N VAL A 127 17.55 26.51 -3.83
CA VAL A 127 18.70 27.43 -3.92
C VAL A 127 19.57 27.37 -2.65
N ASP A 128 18.94 27.21 -1.48
CA ASP A 128 19.65 27.02 -0.21
C ASP A 128 18.91 26.02 0.69
N ARG A 129 19.42 24.79 0.71
CA ARG A 129 18.83 23.66 1.45
C ARG A 129 19.12 23.67 2.94
N LYS A 130 19.98 24.58 3.43
CA LYS A 130 20.36 24.69 4.85
C LYS A 130 19.51 25.69 5.62
N VAL A 131 18.69 26.48 4.94
CA VAL A 131 17.77 27.43 5.57
C VAL A 131 16.58 26.68 6.16
N GLU A 132 16.05 27.17 7.29
CA GLU A 132 14.82 26.61 7.86
C GLU A 132 13.68 26.62 6.84
N PRO A 133 12.81 25.60 6.86
CA PRO A 133 11.59 25.55 6.07
C PRO A 133 10.76 26.83 6.22
N ARG A 134 10.38 27.47 5.11
CA ARG A 134 9.47 28.63 5.08
C ARG A 134 8.07 28.20 4.68
#